data_AF-A0A655AK02-F1
#
_entry.id   AF-A0A655AK02-F1
#
_cell.length_a   1.000
_cell.length_b   1.000
_cell.length_c   1.000
_cell.angle_alpha   90.00
_cell.angle_beta   90.00
_cell.angle_gamma   90.00
#
_symmetry.space_group_name_H-M   'P 1'
#
loop_
_entity.id
_entity.type
_entity.pdbx_description
1 polymer ?
#
loop_
_entity_poly.entity_id
_entity_poly.type
_entity_poly.pdbx_seq_one_letter_code
_entity_poly.pdbx_strand_id
1 'polypeptide(L)'
;MEPSTLAKMPVVNRLDLSAYPDNPLEVVDIREHPSTCWWWERTAGENRARVRVVSGPTIPVAATEMNKVVSLVKADTSGRQADQVYFGPDHANFVAVTGNNPGAQTSESLWWVTDAGARFGVEDSKEARDALGLTLTPSLAPWVALRLLPQGPTLSRADALVEHDTLPMDMTPAELVVPK
;
A
#
# COMPACT_ATOMS: atom_id res chain seq x y z
N MET A 1 16.69 40.47 -32.08
CA MET A 1 17.81 39.57 -32.43
C MET A 1 17.35 38.77 -33.64
N GLU A 2 18.06 38.83 -34.76
CA GLU A 2 17.62 38.19 -36.01
C GLU A 2 17.72 36.64 -35.90
N PRO A 3 16.73 35.86 -36.37
CA PRO A 3 16.73 34.39 -36.29
C PRO A 3 17.99 33.75 -36.89
N SER A 4 18.56 34.36 -37.94
CA SER A 4 19.77 33.90 -38.62
C SER A 4 21.04 34.01 -37.76
N THR A 5 21.04 34.87 -36.75
CA THR A 5 22.16 35.04 -35.81
C THR A 5 22.08 34.00 -34.68
N LEU A 6 20.86 33.68 -34.22
CA LEU A 6 20.60 32.63 -33.22
C LEU A 6 20.98 31.23 -33.75
N ALA A 7 20.69 30.94 -35.02
CA ALA A 7 21.00 29.64 -35.64
C ALA A 7 22.51 29.32 -35.72
N LYS A 8 23.38 30.33 -35.62
CA LYS A 8 24.84 30.16 -35.67
C LYS A 8 25.47 29.94 -34.29
N MET A 9 24.69 30.08 -33.22
CA MET A 9 25.18 29.89 -31.86
C MET A 9 25.13 28.40 -31.49
N PRO A 10 26.13 27.87 -30.78
CA PRO A 10 26.11 26.50 -30.30
C PRO A 10 24.98 26.33 -29.28
N VAL A 11 24.12 25.33 -29.47
CA VAL A 11 23.12 24.93 -28.48
C VAL A 11 23.84 24.25 -27.32
N VAL A 12 23.72 24.81 -26.12
CA VAL A 12 24.38 24.29 -24.92
C VAL A 12 23.32 23.96 -23.87
N ASN A 13 23.07 22.67 -23.65
CA ASN A 13 22.17 22.18 -22.61
C ASN A 13 22.95 21.97 -21.30
N ARG A 14 23.45 23.06 -20.70
CA ARG A 14 24.20 22.99 -19.42
C ARG A 14 23.29 22.89 -18.20
N LEU A 15 22.05 23.34 -18.31
CA LEU A 15 21.08 23.33 -17.21
C LEU A 15 19.95 22.38 -17.57
N ASP A 16 19.74 21.37 -16.75
CA ASP A 16 18.60 20.46 -16.87
C ASP A 16 17.35 21.15 -16.33
N LEU A 17 16.42 21.46 -17.23
CA LEU A 17 15.14 22.10 -16.92
C LEU A 17 13.97 21.10 -17.01
N SER A 18 14.25 19.80 -17.20
CA SER A 18 13.22 18.77 -17.39
C SER A 18 12.28 18.57 -16.19
N ALA A 19 12.65 19.10 -15.02
CA ALA A 19 11.79 19.09 -13.83
C ALA A 19 10.66 20.13 -13.87
N TYR A 20 10.71 21.13 -14.76
CA TYR A 20 9.69 22.16 -14.90
C TYR A 20 8.66 21.76 -15.98
N PRO A 21 7.38 22.11 -15.79
CA PRO A 21 6.37 21.86 -16.81
C PRO A 21 6.59 22.77 -18.03
N ASP A 22 6.28 22.24 -19.21
CA ASP A 22 6.35 23.00 -20.47
C ASP A 22 5.30 24.13 -20.56
N ASN A 23 4.23 24.01 -19.76
CA ASN A 23 3.12 24.95 -19.72
C ASN A 23 2.96 25.57 -18.33
N PRO A 24 2.33 26.75 -18.20
CA PRO A 24 1.98 27.33 -16.91
C PRO A 24 1.21 26.34 -16.03
N LEU A 25 1.55 26.30 -14.74
CA LEU A 25 0.90 25.42 -13.79
C LEU A 25 -0.53 25.89 -13.52
N GLU A 26 -1.48 24.97 -13.63
CA GLU A 26 -2.84 25.17 -13.16
C GLU A 26 -2.95 24.68 -11.72
N VAL A 27 -3.34 25.57 -10.80
CA VAL A 27 -3.51 25.24 -9.39
C VAL A 27 -4.95 24.79 -9.15
N VAL A 28 -5.10 23.56 -8.66
CA VAL A 28 -6.41 22.97 -8.35
C VAL A 28 -6.97 23.57 -7.04
N ASP A 29 -8.25 23.99 -7.02
CA ASP A 29 -8.92 24.45 -5.80
C ASP A 29 -9.29 23.25 -4.90
N ILE A 30 -8.69 23.19 -3.71
CA ILE A 30 -8.92 22.14 -2.72
C ILE A 30 -10.36 22.10 -2.17
N ARG A 31 -11.11 23.20 -2.29
CA ARG A 31 -12.52 23.24 -1.87
C ARG A 31 -13.43 22.53 -2.88
N GLU A 32 -13.07 22.59 -4.16
CA GLU A 32 -13.78 21.89 -5.24
C GLU A 32 -13.29 20.44 -5.40
N HIS A 33 -11.99 20.22 -5.16
CA HIS A 33 -11.33 18.92 -5.26
C HIS A 33 -10.61 18.54 -3.95
N PRO A 34 -11.35 18.25 -2.86
CA PRO A 34 -10.74 17.90 -1.58
C PRO A 34 -10.03 16.55 -1.57
N SER A 35 -10.31 15.66 -2.54
CA SER A 35 -9.65 14.37 -2.65
C SER A 35 -8.41 14.48 -3.53
N THR A 36 -7.26 14.03 -3.02
CA THR A 36 -6.03 13.86 -3.80
C THR A 36 -5.49 12.46 -3.55
N CYS A 37 -5.39 11.66 -4.61
CA CYS A 37 -5.00 10.27 -4.56
C CYS A 37 -3.70 10.05 -5.34
N TRP A 38 -2.80 9.27 -4.75
CA TRP A 38 -1.69 8.66 -5.46
C TRP A 38 -2.18 7.34 -6.07
N TRP A 39 -2.13 7.24 -7.40
CA TRP A 39 -2.59 6.10 -8.16
C TRP A 39 -1.40 5.29 -8.65
N TRP A 40 -1.33 4.02 -8.26
CA TRP A 40 -0.33 3.07 -8.72
C TRP A 40 -1.02 1.88 -9.36
N GLU A 41 -0.53 1.49 -10.53
CA GLU A 41 -1.10 0.39 -11.30
C GLU A 41 0.02 -0.35 -12.02
N ARG A 42 -0.01 -1.68 -11.97
CA ARG A 42 0.89 -2.53 -12.73
C ARG A 42 0.14 -3.76 -13.20
N THR A 43 -0.04 -3.86 -14.51
CA THR A 43 -0.77 -4.98 -15.11
C THR A 43 0.10 -6.23 -15.13
N ALA A 44 -0.51 -7.42 -15.06
CA ALA A 44 0.21 -8.66 -15.29
C ALA A 44 0.90 -8.65 -16.67
N GLY A 45 2.20 -8.97 -16.69
CA GLY A 45 3.03 -8.91 -17.89
C GLY A 45 3.68 -7.55 -18.18
N GLU A 46 3.30 -6.47 -17.48
CA GLU A 46 4.01 -5.20 -17.58
C GLU A 46 5.26 -5.19 -16.69
N ASN A 47 6.39 -4.76 -17.27
CA ASN A 47 7.66 -4.61 -16.54
C ASN A 47 7.74 -3.30 -15.73
N ARG A 48 6.81 -2.36 -15.93
CA ARG A 48 6.82 -1.06 -15.25
C ARG A 48 5.43 -0.72 -14.73
N ALA A 49 5.38 -0.21 -13.50
CA ALA A 49 4.17 0.37 -12.97
C ALA A 49 3.92 1.77 -13.55
N ARG A 50 2.64 2.16 -13.62
CA ARG A 50 2.18 3.50 -13.94
C ARG A 50 1.83 4.20 -12.64
N VAL A 51 2.35 5.42 -12.46
CA VAL A 51 2.09 6.25 -11.28
C VAL A 51 1.47 7.55 -11.74
N ARG A 52 0.35 7.94 -11.12
CA ARG A 52 -0.39 9.17 -11.42
C ARG A 52 -0.85 9.82 -10.12
N VAL A 53 -1.08 11.13 -10.16
CA VAL A 53 -1.81 11.84 -9.10
C VAL A 53 -3.18 12.17 -9.66
N VAL A 54 -4.23 11.83 -8.93
CA VAL A 54 -5.62 12.07 -9.30
C VAL A 54 -6.22 12.98 -8.25
N SER A 55 -6.89 14.05 -8.67
CA SER A 55 -7.60 14.96 -7.77
C SER A 55 -9.06 15.09 -8.21
N GLY A 56 -9.98 15.16 -7.24
CA GLY A 56 -11.41 15.05 -7.50
C GLY A 56 -12.28 15.48 -6.30
N PRO A 57 -13.60 15.64 -6.53
CA PRO A 57 -14.54 15.97 -5.47
C PRO A 57 -14.71 14.86 -4.43
N THR A 58 -14.50 13.60 -4.81
CA THR A 58 -14.62 12.41 -3.97
C THR A 58 -13.47 11.43 -4.24
N ILE A 59 -13.28 10.46 -3.34
CA ILE A 59 -12.36 9.35 -3.58
C ILE A 59 -12.81 8.52 -4.80
N PRO A 60 -11.88 7.87 -5.54
CA PRO A 60 -12.18 7.10 -6.74
C PRO A 60 -12.76 5.71 -6.40
N VAL A 61 -13.87 5.67 -5.67
CA VAL A 61 -14.65 4.47 -5.35
C VAL A 61 -16.07 4.68 -5.88
N ALA A 62 -16.64 3.66 -6.53
CA ALA A 62 -17.99 3.75 -7.05
C ALA A 62 -19.01 3.98 -5.93
N ALA A 63 -20.01 4.85 -6.14
CA ALA A 63 -20.99 5.18 -5.12
C ALA A 63 -21.73 3.96 -4.55
N THR A 64 -21.96 2.93 -5.38
CA THR A 64 -22.59 1.66 -5.00
C THR A 64 -21.73 0.78 -4.09
N GLU A 65 -20.44 1.09 -3.98
CA GLU A 65 -19.44 0.30 -3.26
C GLU A 65 -18.93 1.00 -2.00
N MET A 66 -19.41 2.22 -1.72
CA MET A 66 -18.99 3.02 -0.56
C MET A 66 -19.27 2.33 0.79
N ASN A 67 -20.25 1.43 0.84
CA ASN A 67 -20.57 0.63 2.03
C ASN A 67 -19.55 -0.48 2.32
N LYS A 68 -18.61 -0.76 1.40
CA LYS A 68 -17.52 -1.73 1.58
C LYS A 68 -16.23 -1.07 2.08
N VAL A 69 -16.23 0.24 2.29
CA VAL A 69 -15.10 0.94 2.92
C VAL A 69 -15.09 0.58 4.40
N VAL A 70 -14.00 -0.02 4.88
CA VAL A 70 -13.84 -0.48 6.26
C VAL A 70 -12.91 0.45 7.02
N SER A 71 -13.31 0.82 8.24
CA SER A 71 -12.44 1.56 9.16
C SER A 71 -11.45 0.62 9.83
N LEU A 72 -10.17 0.99 9.83
CA LEU A 72 -9.13 0.18 10.45
C LEU A 72 -9.07 0.40 11.97
N VAL A 73 -8.74 -0.66 12.71
CA VAL A 73 -8.72 -0.66 14.20
C VAL A 73 -7.69 0.32 14.76
N LYS A 74 -6.62 0.58 14.01
CA LYS A 74 -5.55 1.53 14.34
C LYS A 74 -5.64 2.83 13.53
N ALA A 75 -6.85 3.26 13.17
CA ALA A 75 -7.04 4.60 12.62
C ALA A 75 -6.60 5.65 13.65
N ASP A 76 -5.34 6.04 13.59
CA ASP A 76 -4.81 7.20 14.28
C ASP A 76 -4.54 8.26 13.21
N THR A 77 -5.03 9.48 13.42
CA THR A 77 -4.90 10.59 12.46
C THR A 77 -3.44 11.05 12.28
N SER A 78 -2.47 10.22 12.64
CA SER A 78 -1.03 10.43 12.54
C SER A 78 -0.51 10.32 11.10
N GLY A 79 -1.29 9.72 10.18
CA GLY A 79 -0.91 9.48 8.80
C GLY A 79 0.15 8.39 8.62
N ARG A 80 0.46 7.62 9.67
CA ARG A 80 1.39 6.48 9.60
C ARG A 80 0.72 5.21 9.07
N GLN A 81 -0.57 5.07 9.31
CA GLN A 81 -1.42 3.99 8.82
C GLN A 81 -2.62 4.59 8.09
N ALA A 82 -3.29 3.77 7.29
CA ALA A 82 -4.54 4.16 6.68
C ALA A 82 -5.64 4.18 7.76
N ASP A 83 -6.52 5.17 7.71
CA ASP A 83 -7.70 5.23 8.56
C ASP A 83 -8.80 4.27 8.05
N GLN A 84 -8.91 4.18 6.72
CA GLN A 84 -9.91 3.39 6.03
C GLN A 84 -9.28 2.65 4.86
N VAL A 85 -9.86 1.50 4.52
CA VAL A 85 -9.46 0.69 3.38
C VAL A 85 -10.68 0.29 2.55
N TYR A 86 -10.48 0.21 1.24
CA TYR A 86 -11.44 -0.35 0.30
C TYR A 86 -10.73 -1.39 -0.55
N PHE A 87 -11.29 -2.59 -0.61
CA PHE A 87 -10.87 -3.61 -1.55
C PHE A 87 -11.96 -3.80 -2.60
N GLY A 88 -11.59 -3.60 -3.86
CA GLY A 88 -12.47 -3.81 -4.99
C GLY A 88 -12.81 -5.29 -5.22
N PRO A 89 -13.74 -5.56 -6.14
CA PRO A 89 -13.94 -6.92 -6.64
C PRO A 89 -12.60 -7.47 -7.17
N ASP A 90 -12.37 -8.77 -6.96
CA ASP A 90 -11.17 -9.49 -7.42
C ASP A 90 -9.83 -8.93 -6.89
N HIS A 91 -9.83 -8.25 -5.73
CA HIS A 91 -8.58 -7.83 -5.10
C HIS A 91 -7.68 -9.04 -4.79
N ALA A 92 -6.37 -8.84 -4.95
CA ALA A 92 -5.39 -9.86 -4.63
C ALA A 92 -5.11 -9.88 -3.13
N ASN A 93 -5.34 -11.02 -2.50
CA ASN A 93 -4.97 -11.27 -1.09
C ASN A 93 -3.51 -11.68 -0.94
N PHE A 94 -2.93 -12.32 -1.95
CA PHE A 94 -1.53 -12.74 -1.94
C PHE A 94 -0.69 -11.80 -2.78
N VAL A 95 0.20 -11.04 -2.12
CA VAL A 95 0.98 -9.98 -2.76
C VAL A 95 2.47 -10.12 -2.48
N ALA A 96 3.26 -9.74 -3.47
CA ALA A 96 4.70 -9.58 -3.36
C ALA A 96 5.04 -8.10 -3.39
N VAL A 97 5.82 -7.66 -2.42
CA VAL A 97 6.25 -6.27 -2.33
C VAL A 97 7.36 -5.98 -3.31
N THR A 98 7.20 -4.89 -4.03
CA THR A 98 8.24 -4.26 -4.83
C THR A 98 8.68 -2.95 -4.20
N GLY A 99 9.93 -2.56 -4.45
CA GLY A 99 10.42 -1.24 -4.09
C GLY A 99 9.60 -0.12 -4.77
N ASN A 100 9.72 1.10 -4.26
CA ASN A 100 8.92 2.25 -4.73
C ASN A 100 9.27 2.73 -6.15
N ASN A 101 10.34 2.21 -6.75
CA ASN A 101 10.70 2.55 -8.13
C ASN A 101 9.71 1.86 -9.09
N PRO A 102 9.04 2.58 -10.01
CA PRO A 102 8.14 1.97 -10.98
C PRO A 102 8.77 0.87 -11.85
N GLY A 103 10.09 0.85 -12.01
CA GLY A 103 10.84 -0.20 -12.71
C GLY A 103 11.39 -1.32 -11.81
N ALA A 104 11.05 -1.35 -10.52
CA ALA A 104 11.51 -2.38 -9.60
C ALA A 104 11.06 -3.78 -10.05
N GLN A 105 12.05 -4.65 -10.29
CA GLN A 105 11.84 -6.05 -10.67
C GLN A 105 11.95 -7.00 -9.46
N THR A 106 12.55 -6.54 -8.37
CA THR A 106 12.80 -7.36 -7.18
C THR A 106 11.52 -7.51 -6.36
N SER A 107 11.18 -8.77 -6.07
CA SER A 107 10.25 -9.12 -5.01
C SER A 107 11.04 -9.22 -3.71
N GLU A 108 10.70 -8.39 -2.72
CA GLU A 108 11.44 -8.35 -1.46
C GLU A 108 10.82 -9.26 -0.39
N SER A 109 9.49 -9.32 -0.33
CA SER A 109 8.77 -10.06 0.70
C SER A 109 7.35 -10.43 0.24
N LEU A 110 6.84 -11.53 0.78
CA LEU A 110 5.50 -12.04 0.52
C LEU A 110 4.54 -11.68 1.66
N TRP A 111 3.31 -11.33 1.30
CA TRP A 111 2.30 -10.89 2.25
C TRP A 111 0.93 -11.46 1.90
N TRP A 112 0.19 -11.82 2.94
CA TRP A 112 -1.24 -12.07 2.87
C TRP A 112 -2.00 -10.87 3.42
N VAL A 113 -3.02 -10.44 2.70
CA VAL A 113 -3.90 -9.32 3.07
C VAL A 113 -5.29 -9.87 3.30
N THR A 114 -5.92 -9.47 4.41
CA THR A 114 -7.30 -9.85 4.72
C THR A 114 -8.28 -8.81 4.19
N ASP A 115 -9.54 -9.22 4.06
CA ASP A 115 -10.69 -8.36 3.75
C ASP A 115 -10.86 -7.21 4.76
N ALA A 116 -10.51 -7.45 6.03
CA ALA A 116 -10.47 -6.45 7.08
C ALA A 116 -9.29 -5.45 6.98
N GLY A 117 -8.38 -5.64 6.02
CA GLY A 117 -7.26 -4.73 5.77
C GLY A 117 -6.07 -4.91 6.70
N ALA A 118 -5.90 -6.10 7.30
CA ALA A 118 -4.67 -6.45 7.99
C ALA A 118 -3.71 -7.18 7.04
N ARG A 119 -2.40 -6.96 7.20
CA ARG A 119 -1.36 -7.66 6.45
C ARG A 119 -0.57 -8.61 7.36
N PHE A 120 -0.25 -9.78 6.84
CA PHE A 120 0.50 -10.82 7.52
C PHE A 120 1.67 -11.21 6.63
N GLY A 121 2.89 -11.22 7.17
CA GLY A 121 4.06 -11.66 6.42
C GLY A 121 3.93 -13.15 6.11
N VAL A 122 4.31 -13.60 4.93
CA VAL A 122 4.31 -15.02 4.57
C VAL A 122 5.76 -15.48 4.45
N GLU A 123 6.10 -16.56 5.15
CA GLU A 123 7.41 -17.19 4.99
C GLU A 123 7.61 -17.67 3.55
N ASP A 124 8.71 -17.27 2.90
CA ASP A 124 9.02 -17.67 1.51
C ASP A 124 9.65 -19.07 1.46
N SER A 125 8.93 -20.04 2.02
CA SER A 125 9.20 -21.46 1.85
C SER A 125 8.09 -22.08 1.01
N LYS A 126 8.42 -23.11 0.23
CA LYS A 126 7.41 -23.83 -0.54
C LYS A 126 6.40 -24.48 0.39
N GLU A 127 6.88 -25.03 1.50
CA GLU A 127 6.09 -25.72 2.50
C GLU A 127 5.06 -24.79 3.15
N ALA A 128 5.43 -23.57 3.54
CA ALA A 128 4.49 -22.60 4.10
C ALA A 128 3.44 -22.18 3.07
N ARG A 129 3.87 -21.91 1.83
CA ARG A 129 2.95 -21.53 0.74
C ARG A 129 1.97 -22.64 0.40
N ASP A 130 2.44 -23.87 0.26
CA ASP A 130 1.60 -25.03 -0.04
C ASP A 130 0.61 -25.30 1.10
N ALA A 131 1.03 -25.19 2.37
CA ALA A 131 0.16 -25.36 3.53
C ALA A 131 -0.93 -24.28 3.63
N LEU A 132 -0.64 -23.06 3.20
CA LEU A 132 -1.61 -21.95 3.14
C LEU A 132 -2.43 -21.93 1.85
N GLY A 133 -2.16 -22.83 0.90
CA GLY A 133 -2.81 -22.84 -0.42
C GLY A 133 -2.38 -21.71 -1.36
N LEU A 134 -1.29 -21.00 -1.04
CA LEU A 134 -0.73 -19.87 -1.79
C LEU A 134 0.15 -20.35 -2.95
N THR A 135 -0.45 -21.10 -3.87
CA THR A 135 0.23 -21.73 -5.01
C THR A 135 0.26 -20.85 -6.27
N LEU A 136 -0.60 -19.83 -6.31
CA LEU A 136 -0.67 -18.87 -7.41
C LEU A 136 0.49 -17.87 -7.35
N THR A 137 0.84 -17.30 -8.50
CA THR A 137 1.81 -16.20 -8.56
C THR A 137 1.27 -14.99 -7.79
N PRO A 138 2.02 -14.46 -6.81
CA PRO A 138 1.59 -13.31 -6.03
C PRO A 138 1.45 -12.06 -6.90
N SER A 139 0.50 -11.22 -6.54
CA SER A 139 0.30 -9.95 -7.24
C SER A 139 1.30 -8.88 -6.83
N LEU A 140 1.64 -8.07 -7.84
CA LEU A 140 2.35 -6.81 -7.77
C LEU A 140 1.89 -5.81 -6.70
N ALA A 141 2.64 -5.48 -5.62
CA ALA A 141 2.23 -4.37 -4.75
C ALA A 141 3.37 -3.41 -4.38
N PRO A 142 3.12 -2.08 -4.31
CA PRO A 142 4.13 -1.11 -3.88
C PRO A 142 4.19 -1.05 -2.35
N TRP A 143 5.41 -1.06 -1.78
CA TRP A 143 5.60 -1.00 -0.33
C TRP A 143 4.92 0.21 0.33
N VAL A 144 4.96 1.37 -0.32
CA VAL A 144 4.36 2.61 0.19
C VAL A 144 2.86 2.48 0.51
N ALA A 145 2.12 1.65 -0.23
CA ALA A 145 0.70 1.39 0.05
C ALA A 145 0.55 0.29 1.11
N LEU A 146 1.28 -0.82 0.96
CA LEU A 146 1.11 -1.97 1.84
C LEU A 146 1.47 -1.66 3.29
N ARG A 147 2.49 -0.83 3.54
CA ARG A 147 2.93 -0.46 4.89
C ARG A 147 1.85 0.29 5.70
N LEU A 148 0.86 0.88 5.03
CA LEU A 148 -0.23 1.61 5.67
C LEU A 148 -1.24 0.67 6.34
N LEU A 149 -1.26 -0.61 5.94
CA LEU A 149 -2.10 -1.62 6.56
C LEU A 149 -1.52 -2.07 7.91
N PRO A 150 -2.36 -2.27 8.94
CA PRO A 150 -1.96 -2.88 10.19
C PRO A 150 -1.28 -4.23 9.99
N GLN A 151 -0.13 -4.42 10.64
CA GLN A 151 0.63 -5.66 10.58
C GLN A 151 0.19 -6.64 11.68
N GLY A 152 -0.14 -7.86 11.28
CA GLY A 152 -0.29 -9.02 12.15
C GLY A 152 1.00 -9.84 12.25
N PRO A 153 0.95 -11.00 12.95
CA PRO A 153 2.05 -11.95 13.01
C PRO A 153 2.45 -12.48 11.63
N THR A 154 3.65 -13.07 11.56
CA THR A 154 4.11 -13.78 10.37
C THR A 154 3.43 -15.15 10.30
N LEU A 155 3.03 -15.56 9.10
CA LEU A 155 2.53 -16.88 8.78
C LEU A 155 3.73 -17.77 8.45
N SER A 156 4.25 -18.41 9.49
CA SER A 156 5.36 -19.35 9.41
C SER A 156 5.07 -20.62 10.21
N ARG A 157 5.77 -21.71 9.90
CA ARG A 157 5.66 -22.94 10.71
C ARG A 157 6.19 -22.72 12.13
N ALA A 158 7.25 -21.93 12.27
CA ALA A 158 7.86 -21.66 13.57
C ALA A 158 6.90 -20.92 14.50
N ASP A 159 6.19 -19.90 13.99
CA ASP A 159 5.21 -19.14 14.76
C ASP A 159 3.96 -19.99 15.07
N ALA A 160 3.59 -20.90 14.18
CA ALA A 160 2.47 -21.83 14.40
C ALA A 160 2.76 -22.90 15.47
N LEU A 161 4.02 -23.16 15.79
CA LEU A 161 4.44 -24.12 16.83
C LEU A 161 4.56 -23.47 18.22
N VAL A 162 4.01 -22.27 18.39
CA VAL A 162 4.00 -21.57 19.67
C VAL A 162 2.74 -21.91 20.45
N GLU A 163 2.91 -22.33 21.70
CA GLU A 163 1.81 -22.47 22.64
C GLU A 163 1.46 -21.09 23.21
N HIS A 164 0.21 -20.67 23.02
CA HIS A 164 -0.32 -19.46 23.64
C HIS A 164 -1.25 -19.87 24.79
N ASP A 165 -0.75 -19.79 26.02
CA ASP A 165 -1.60 -19.82 27.20
C ASP A 165 -2.08 -18.38 27.49
N THR A 166 -3.24 -18.02 26.96
CA THR A 166 -3.88 -16.74 27.26
C THR A 166 -5.15 -16.97 28.07
N LEU A 167 -5.06 -16.77 29.38
CA LEU A 167 -6.24 -16.51 30.21
C LEU A 167 -6.69 -15.06 29.97
N PRO A 168 -8.01 -14.79 29.86
CA PRO A 168 -8.50 -13.42 29.97
C PRO A 168 -7.99 -12.80 31.27
N MET A 169 -7.52 -11.55 31.24
CA MET A 169 -7.28 -10.83 32.49
C MET A 169 -8.60 -10.76 33.25
N ASP A 170 -8.66 -11.40 34.41
CA ASP A 170 -9.79 -11.25 35.33
C ASP A 170 -9.81 -9.79 35.83
N MET A 171 -10.81 -9.04 35.38
CA MET A 171 -11.02 -7.64 35.78
C MET A 171 -11.62 -7.52 37.19
N THR A 172 -11.92 -8.66 37.84
CA THR A 172 -12.55 -8.76 39.16
C THR A 172 -11.92 -9.86 40.03
N PRO A 173 -10.60 -9.81 40.30
CA PRO A 173 -9.96 -10.82 41.13
C PRO A 173 -10.48 -10.74 42.58
N ALA A 174 -10.92 -11.88 43.13
CA ALA A 174 -11.32 -11.97 44.52
C ALA A 174 -10.10 -12.01 45.46
N GLU A 175 -10.26 -11.49 46.69
CA GLU A 175 -9.20 -11.51 47.71
C GLU A 175 -8.87 -12.94 48.14
N LEU A 176 -7.56 -13.25 48.21
CA LEU A 176 -7.05 -14.58 48.56
C LEU A 176 -7.40 -14.93 50.01
N VAL A 177 -8.36 -15.83 50.20
CA VAL A 177 -8.67 -16.37 51.53
C VAL A 177 -7.63 -17.43 51.88
N VAL A 178 -6.74 -17.11 52.81
CA VAL A 178 -5.79 -18.07 53.39
C VAL A 178 -6.55 -19.01 54.32
N PRO A 179 -6.60 -20.33 54.05
CA PRO A 179 -7.25 -21.29 54.94
C PRO A 179 -6.46 -21.39 56.26
N LYS A 180 -7.19 -21.49 57.37
CA LYS A 180 -6.62 -21.62 58.72
C LYS A 180 -6.24 -23.05 59.05
#